data_AF-A0A2K5ZQK0-F1
#
_entry.id   AF-A0A2K5ZQK0-F1
#
_cell.length_a   1.000
_cell.length_b   1.000
_cell.length_c   1.000
_cell.angle_alpha   90.00
_cell.angle_beta   90.00
_cell.angle_gamma   90.00
#
_symmetry.space_group_name_H-M   'P 1'
#
loop_
_entity.id
_entity.type
_entity.pdbx_description
1 polymer ?
#
loop_
_entity_poly.entity_id
_entity_poly.type
_entity_poly.pdbx_seq_one_letter_code
_entity_poly.pdbx_strand_id
1 'polypeptide(L)'
;MSRLLWRKLAGATVVPGPVPAPGRWVSSSVPASDPSDGRRRQQQQLQQPQVPSSEGGQLRHNPLHIQMLSKGLHEQIFGQGGEIPGEAAVRRSVEHLQKHGLWGQPAAPLPDVELRLPPLYGDNLDQHFRLLAQKQSLPYLEAANSLLQAQLPPQPTGWAWAEGWTRYGPEGEAVPVAIPEERALVFDVEVCLAEGTCPTLAVAISPSAWYSWCSRRLVEERYSWTSQLSPADLIPLEVPAGASPTQRDWKEQLVVGHNVSFDRAHIREQYLIQGSRMRFLDTMSMHMAISGLSSFQRSLWIAAKQGKHKVQGPTKQVQKSQRKARRGPAISSWDWLDISSVNSLAEVHRLYVGGPPLEKEPRELFVKGTMKDIRENFQDLMQYCAQDVWATHEVFQQQLPLFLERCPHPVTLAGMLEMGVSYLPVNQNWERYLAEAQGTYEELQREMKKSLMDLANDACQLLSGESGLTL
;
A
#
# COMPACT_ATOMS: atom_id res chain seq x y z
N MET A 1 8.91 -27.40 -9.55
CA MET A 1 9.19 -26.24 -10.43
C MET A 1 9.06 -24.88 -9.72
N SER A 2 8.14 -24.69 -8.76
CA SER A 2 7.96 -23.42 -8.01
C SER A 2 9.17 -22.93 -7.18
N ARG A 3 9.86 -23.79 -6.41
CA ARG A 3 11.07 -23.38 -5.64
C ARG A 3 12.23 -22.86 -6.52
N LEU A 4 12.30 -23.30 -7.78
CA LEU A 4 13.33 -22.89 -8.74
C LEU A 4 13.08 -21.48 -9.28
N LEU A 5 11.82 -21.06 -9.49
CA LEU A 5 11.52 -19.71 -9.96
C LEU A 5 11.84 -18.68 -8.86
N TRP A 6 11.42 -18.94 -7.62
CA TRP A 6 11.76 -18.10 -6.46
C TRP A 6 13.27 -17.98 -6.24
N ARG A 7 14.03 -19.08 -6.36
CA ARG A 7 15.50 -19.06 -6.26
C ARG A 7 16.19 -18.48 -7.49
N LYS A 8 15.64 -18.64 -8.70
CA LYS A 8 16.19 -18.05 -9.94
C LYS A 8 16.00 -16.54 -9.97
N LEU A 9 14.84 -16.04 -9.54
CA LEU A 9 14.56 -14.61 -9.42
C LEU A 9 15.42 -13.94 -8.35
N ALA A 10 15.63 -14.59 -7.20
CA ALA A 10 16.53 -14.10 -6.16
C ALA A 10 18.04 -14.33 -6.46
N GLY A 11 18.38 -15.03 -7.55
CA GLY A 11 19.74 -15.47 -7.86
C GLY A 11 20.34 -14.91 -9.15
N ALA A 12 19.61 -14.07 -9.89
CA ALA A 12 20.08 -13.47 -11.13
C ALA A 12 20.90 -12.19 -10.85
N THR A 13 22.23 -12.37 -10.78
CA THR A 13 23.30 -11.37 -10.97
C THR A 13 23.09 -9.98 -10.36
N VAL A 14 23.44 -9.86 -9.07
CA VAL A 14 23.92 -8.61 -8.48
C VAL A 14 25.39 -8.81 -8.09
N VAL A 15 26.26 -7.92 -8.58
CA VAL A 15 27.69 -7.87 -8.22
C VAL A 15 27.80 -7.54 -6.72
N PRO A 16 28.58 -8.30 -5.91
CA PRO A 16 28.56 -8.15 -4.46
C PRO A 16 29.36 -6.91 -4.01
N GLY A 17 28.65 -5.86 -3.63
CA GLY A 17 29.19 -4.77 -2.79
C GLY A 17 29.06 -5.11 -1.29
N PRO A 18 29.95 -4.62 -0.41
CA PRO A 18 29.98 -5.05 0.99
C PRO A 18 28.87 -4.34 1.79
N VAL A 19 27.94 -5.10 2.37
CA VAL A 19 26.92 -4.57 3.28
C VAL A 19 26.98 -5.29 4.63
N PRO A 20 27.15 -4.58 5.75
CA PRO A 20 27.12 -5.15 7.09
C PRO A 20 25.68 -5.32 7.60
N ALA A 21 25.40 -6.46 8.23
CA ALA A 21 24.12 -6.73 8.90
C ALA A 21 24.00 -5.92 10.21
N PRO A 22 22.89 -5.19 10.46
CA PRO A 22 22.63 -4.62 11.78
C PRO A 22 21.70 -5.52 12.60
N GLY A 23 22.10 -5.74 13.85
CA GLY A 23 21.37 -6.49 14.86
C GLY A 23 20.07 -5.83 15.30
N ARG A 24 19.13 -6.70 15.70
CA ARG A 24 17.81 -6.38 16.24
C ARG A 24 17.92 -5.51 17.51
N TRP A 25 17.26 -4.36 17.51
CA TRP A 25 16.91 -3.62 18.72
C TRP A 25 15.40 -3.65 18.88
N VAL A 26 14.93 -4.13 20.03
CA VAL A 26 13.51 -4.18 20.41
C VAL A 26 13.27 -3.07 21.41
N SER A 27 12.47 -2.08 21.06
CA SER A 27 11.94 -1.08 22.00
C SER A 27 10.58 -1.53 22.49
N SER A 28 10.46 -1.70 23.80
CA SER A 28 9.21 -1.96 24.52
C SER A 28 8.55 -0.64 24.92
N SER A 29 7.34 -0.37 24.44
CA SER A 29 6.47 0.70 24.94
C SER A 29 5.39 0.12 25.85
N VAL A 30 5.24 0.72 27.04
CA VAL A 30 4.25 0.38 28.06
C VAL A 30 2.94 1.13 27.76
N PRO A 31 1.75 0.53 27.88
CA PRO A 31 0.50 1.26 27.78
C PRO A 31 0.13 1.95 29.09
N ALA A 32 -0.27 3.21 29.01
CA ALA A 32 -0.85 3.99 30.10
C ALA A 32 -2.32 3.60 30.33
N SER A 33 -2.71 3.58 31.60
CA SER A 33 -4.06 3.33 32.12
C SER A 33 -4.89 4.62 32.16
N ASP A 34 -6.16 4.57 31.75
CA ASP A 34 -7.16 5.61 31.95
C ASP A 34 -8.45 5.01 32.57
N PRO A 35 -9.32 5.83 33.21
CA PRO A 35 -10.11 5.42 34.35
C PRO A 35 -11.52 4.95 33.98
N SER A 36 -12.05 4.14 34.89
CA SER A 36 -13.41 3.63 34.96
C SER A 36 -14.47 4.73 34.96
N ASP A 37 -15.49 4.58 34.12
CA ASP A 37 -16.77 5.26 34.29
C ASP A 37 -17.93 4.25 34.25
N GLY A 38 -18.71 4.24 35.33
CA GLY A 38 -19.75 3.27 35.62
C GLY A 38 -21.11 3.74 35.12
N ARG A 39 -21.76 2.95 34.26
CA ARG A 39 -23.21 3.05 34.03
C ARG A 39 -23.88 1.69 34.02
N ARG A 40 -24.74 1.51 35.03
CA ARG A 40 -25.71 0.42 35.18
C ARG A 40 -26.61 0.33 33.93
N ARG A 41 -26.70 -0.85 33.32
CA ARG A 41 -27.81 -1.24 32.45
C ARG A 41 -28.34 -2.61 32.87
N GLN A 42 -29.66 -2.69 32.92
CA GLN A 42 -30.48 -3.77 33.44
C GLN A 42 -30.24 -5.09 32.69
N GLN A 43 -30.13 -6.18 33.47
CA GLN A 43 -30.12 -7.55 32.97
C GLN A 43 -31.50 -7.92 32.41
N GLN A 44 -31.59 -8.06 31.09
CA GLN A 44 -32.54 -8.98 30.45
C GLN A 44 -31.80 -10.30 30.22
N GLN A 45 -32.24 -11.35 30.92
CA GLN A 45 -31.78 -12.72 30.70
C GLN A 45 -32.21 -13.19 29.30
N LEU A 46 -31.29 -13.10 28.34
CA LEU A 46 -31.33 -13.90 27.12
C LEU A 46 -30.49 -15.15 27.38
N GLN A 47 -31.17 -16.30 27.43
CA GLN A 47 -30.56 -17.62 27.58
C GLN A 47 -29.55 -17.85 26.47
N GLN A 48 -28.26 -17.95 26.82
CA GLN A 48 -27.25 -18.50 25.92
C GLN A 48 -27.51 -20.00 25.74
N PRO A 49 -27.39 -20.55 24.52
CA PRO A 49 -27.49 -21.98 24.32
C PRO A 49 -26.38 -22.68 25.11
N GLN A 50 -26.75 -23.60 26.00
CA GLN A 50 -25.79 -24.50 26.65
C GLN A 50 -25.12 -25.36 25.59
N VAL A 51 -23.83 -25.09 25.34
CA VAL A 51 -22.97 -26.02 24.60
C VAL A 51 -22.73 -27.23 25.51
N PRO A 52 -22.84 -28.48 25.02
CA PRO A 52 -22.64 -29.64 25.86
C PRO A 52 -21.20 -29.63 26.40
N SER A 53 -21.05 -29.62 27.71
CA SER A 53 -19.79 -29.92 28.38
C SER A 53 -19.45 -31.38 28.10
N SER A 54 -18.45 -31.65 27.27
CA SER A 54 -17.96 -33.00 27.04
C SER A 54 -17.20 -33.50 28.27
N GLU A 55 -17.82 -34.40 29.02
CA GLU A 55 -17.16 -35.26 30.01
C GLU A 55 -16.15 -36.14 29.27
N GLY A 56 -14.89 -35.69 29.19
CA GLY A 56 -13.80 -36.42 28.51
C GLY A 56 -12.61 -35.57 28.05
N GLY A 57 -12.71 -34.23 28.06
CA GLY A 57 -11.61 -33.35 27.67
C GLY A 57 -10.49 -33.26 28.71
N GLN A 58 -9.30 -33.79 28.41
CA GLN A 58 -8.10 -33.56 29.23
C GLN A 58 -7.61 -32.12 29.01
N LEU A 59 -8.00 -31.20 29.90
CA LEU A 59 -7.50 -29.82 29.92
C LEU A 59 -5.97 -29.82 29.93
N ARG A 60 -5.37 -29.39 28.82
CA ARG A 60 -3.91 -29.35 28.66
C ARG A 60 -3.37 -28.10 29.33
N HIS A 61 -2.37 -28.27 30.18
CA HIS A 61 -1.64 -27.18 30.82
C HIS A 61 -0.16 -27.30 30.52
N ASN A 62 0.53 -26.17 30.47
CA ASN A 62 1.99 -26.15 30.44
C ASN A 62 2.58 -26.26 31.88
N PRO A 63 3.92 -26.39 32.04
CA PRO A 63 4.56 -26.46 33.36
C PRO A 63 4.39 -25.21 34.25
N LEU A 64 3.82 -24.12 33.72
CA LEU A 64 3.52 -22.89 34.46
C LEU A 64 2.01 -22.78 34.79
N HIS A 65 1.25 -23.88 34.63
CA HIS A 65 -0.20 -23.96 34.82
C HIS A 65 -1.01 -23.01 33.92
N ILE A 66 -0.45 -22.60 32.77
CA ILE A 66 -1.19 -21.87 31.75
C ILE A 66 -1.97 -22.90 30.92
N GLN A 67 -3.27 -22.67 30.79
CA GLN A 67 -4.13 -23.49 29.95
C GLN A 67 -3.73 -23.35 28.47
N MET A 68 -3.56 -24.50 27.81
CA MET A 68 -3.15 -24.61 26.41
C MET A 68 -4.35 -24.94 25.52
N LEU A 69 -4.14 -24.95 24.20
CA LEU A 69 -5.16 -25.43 23.25
C LEU A 69 -5.66 -26.83 23.62
N SER A 70 -6.98 -27.01 23.46
CA SER A 70 -7.67 -28.30 23.61
C SER A 70 -6.97 -29.38 22.79
N LYS A 71 -6.96 -30.61 23.31
CA LYS A 71 -6.18 -31.72 22.75
C LYS A 71 -6.46 -31.96 21.26
N GLY A 72 -7.74 -32.01 20.88
CA GLY A 72 -8.12 -32.23 19.47
C GLY A 72 -7.65 -31.13 18.53
N LEU A 73 -7.66 -29.86 18.97
CA LEU A 73 -7.15 -28.74 18.16
C LEU A 73 -5.62 -28.76 18.08
N HIS A 74 -4.95 -29.06 19.19
CA HIS A 74 -3.49 -29.21 19.21
C HIS A 74 -3.01 -30.30 18.25
N GLU A 75 -3.64 -31.47 18.26
CA GLU A 75 -3.29 -32.58 17.39
C GLU A 75 -3.48 -32.24 15.90
N GLN A 76 -4.50 -31.44 15.57
CA GLN A 76 -4.74 -30.99 14.19
C GLN A 76 -3.70 -29.96 13.70
N ILE A 77 -3.17 -29.12 14.59
CA ILE A 77 -2.26 -28.02 14.22
C ILE A 77 -0.78 -28.43 14.33
N PHE A 78 -0.43 -29.11 15.42
CA PHE A 78 0.95 -29.41 15.82
C PHE A 78 1.25 -30.92 15.82
N GLY A 79 0.25 -31.77 15.57
CA GLY A 79 0.42 -33.22 15.59
C GLY A 79 0.48 -33.82 16.99
N GLN A 80 0.93 -35.08 17.05
CA GLN A 80 1.12 -35.82 18.30
C GLN A 80 2.54 -35.59 18.83
N GLY A 81 2.77 -34.42 19.41
CA GLY A 81 4.06 -34.09 20.02
C GLY A 81 4.14 -32.63 20.45
N GLY A 82 4.85 -32.37 21.55
CA GLY A 82 5.17 -31.03 21.99
C GLY A 82 6.55 -31.05 22.64
N GLU A 83 7.37 -30.04 22.35
CA GLU A 83 8.65 -29.90 23.03
C GLU A 83 8.41 -29.72 24.53
N ILE A 84 9.02 -30.58 25.34
CA ILE A 84 8.99 -30.46 26.79
C ILE A 84 10.06 -29.44 27.19
N PRO A 85 9.69 -28.30 27.81
CA PRO A 85 10.67 -27.30 28.22
C PRO A 85 11.63 -27.87 29.26
N GLY A 86 12.92 -27.53 29.16
CA GLY A 86 13.91 -27.94 30.16
C GLY A 86 13.64 -27.34 31.55
N GLU A 87 13.92 -28.09 32.61
CA GLU A 87 13.61 -27.72 34.01
C GLU A 87 14.20 -26.36 34.42
N ALA A 88 15.43 -26.05 33.97
CA ALA A 88 16.07 -24.78 34.25
C ALA A 88 15.34 -23.57 33.64
N ALA A 89 14.70 -23.75 32.47
CA ALA A 89 13.88 -22.71 31.86
C ALA A 89 12.59 -22.50 32.65
N VAL A 90 11.91 -23.59 33.03
CA VAL A 90 10.70 -23.54 33.86
C VAL A 90 10.99 -22.82 35.19
N ARG A 91 12.07 -23.19 35.88
CA ARG A 91 12.46 -22.56 37.16
C ARG A 91 12.66 -21.06 37.03
N ARG A 92 13.39 -20.60 36.00
CA ARG A 92 13.59 -19.16 35.74
C ARG A 92 12.27 -18.43 35.50
N SER A 93 11.36 -19.03 34.74
CA SER A 93 10.03 -18.47 34.51
C SER A 93 9.22 -18.38 35.80
N VAL A 94 9.23 -19.42 36.64
CA VAL A 94 8.56 -19.41 37.96
C VAL A 94 9.12 -18.30 38.86
N GLU A 95 10.44 -18.19 38.99
CA GLU A 95 11.08 -17.13 39.80
C GLU A 95 10.71 -15.73 39.31
N HIS A 96 10.63 -15.53 37.99
CA HIS A 96 10.20 -14.26 37.41
C HIS A 96 8.74 -13.95 37.73
N LEU A 97 7.85 -14.92 37.56
CA LEU A 97 6.42 -14.77 37.88
C LEU A 97 6.19 -14.51 39.37
N GLN A 98 6.99 -15.13 40.25
CA GLN A 98 6.93 -14.88 41.69
C GLN A 98 7.32 -13.44 42.04
N LYS A 99 8.40 -12.90 41.45
CA LYS A 99 8.83 -11.51 41.66
C LYS A 99 7.76 -10.49 41.29
N HIS A 100 6.94 -10.79 40.28
CA HIS A 100 5.85 -9.94 39.83
C HIS A 100 4.50 -10.26 40.50
N GLY A 101 4.46 -11.18 41.47
CA GLY A 101 3.22 -11.55 42.18
C GLY A 101 2.20 -12.29 41.33
N LEU A 102 2.61 -12.88 40.21
CA LEU A 102 1.74 -13.57 39.24
C LEU A 102 1.73 -15.10 39.43
N TRP A 103 2.73 -15.67 40.12
CA TRP A 103 2.80 -17.10 40.37
C TRP A 103 1.75 -17.56 41.39
N GLY A 104 1.04 -18.66 41.09
CA GLY A 104 0.06 -19.27 42.00
C GLY A 104 -1.27 -18.52 42.12
N GLN A 105 -1.50 -17.49 41.29
CA GLN A 105 -2.78 -16.81 41.22
C GLN A 105 -3.86 -17.74 40.64
N PRO A 106 -5.11 -17.71 41.14
CA PRO A 106 -6.18 -18.55 40.62
C PRO A 106 -6.53 -18.14 39.20
N ALA A 107 -6.53 -19.10 38.27
CA ALA A 107 -7.03 -18.94 36.92
C ALA A 107 -8.27 -19.81 36.74
N ALA A 108 -9.39 -19.22 36.31
CA ALA A 108 -10.57 -19.98 35.96
C ALA A 108 -10.33 -20.71 34.63
N PRO A 109 -10.42 -22.05 34.57
CA PRO A 109 -10.24 -22.78 33.33
C PRO A 109 -11.38 -22.46 32.36
N LEU A 110 -11.01 -22.25 31.10
CA LEU A 110 -11.96 -22.15 30.00
C LEU A 110 -12.37 -23.56 29.55
N PRO A 111 -13.60 -23.75 29.04
CA PRO A 111 -14.02 -25.04 28.51
C PRO A 111 -13.19 -25.42 27.28
N ASP A 112 -13.02 -26.73 27.06
CA ASP A 112 -12.38 -27.23 25.85
C ASP A 112 -13.23 -26.91 24.61
N VAL A 113 -12.54 -26.65 23.49
CA VAL A 113 -13.15 -26.34 22.20
C VAL A 113 -12.99 -27.53 21.26
N GLU A 114 -14.12 -28.06 20.79
CA GLU A 114 -14.17 -29.08 19.75
C GLU A 114 -14.41 -28.45 18.38
N LEU A 115 -13.31 -28.14 17.68
CA LEU A 115 -13.33 -27.60 16.33
C LEU A 115 -12.60 -28.56 15.37
N ARG A 116 -13.25 -28.90 14.25
CA ARG A 116 -12.62 -29.64 13.16
C ARG A 116 -12.13 -28.66 12.10
N LEU A 117 -10.80 -28.55 11.96
CA LEU A 117 -10.14 -27.73 10.98
C LEU A 117 -10.00 -28.48 9.63
N PRO A 118 -10.00 -27.75 8.50
CA PRO A 118 -9.60 -28.32 7.22
C PRO A 118 -8.17 -28.88 7.27
N PRO A 119 -7.85 -29.90 6.44
CA PRO A 119 -6.51 -30.46 6.42
C PRO A 119 -5.47 -29.42 5.99
N LEU A 120 -4.31 -29.43 6.64
CA LEU A 120 -3.21 -28.57 6.27
C LEU A 120 -2.56 -29.06 4.97
N TYR A 121 -2.19 -28.13 4.07
CA TYR A 121 -1.39 -28.42 2.87
C TYR A 121 0.05 -28.86 3.15
N GLY A 122 0.60 -28.57 4.32
CA GLY A 122 1.99 -28.88 4.69
C GLY A 122 2.09 -29.51 6.08
N ASP A 123 3.28 -30.00 6.42
CA ASP A 123 3.53 -30.78 7.64
C ASP A 123 3.56 -29.92 8.91
N ASN A 124 3.70 -28.59 8.76
CA ASN A 124 3.62 -27.62 9.84
C ASN A 124 3.01 -26.31 9.32
N LEU A 125 2.71 -25.39 10.24
CA LEU A 125 2.08 -24.10 9.93
C LEU A 125 2.90 -23.24 8.95
N ASP A 126 4.22 -23.14 9.12
CA ASP A 126 5.07 -22.35 8.22
C ASP A 126 5.00 -22.89 6.78
N GLN A 127 5.14 -24.21 6.60
CA GLN A 127 5.02 -24.85 5.29
C GLN A 127 3.61 -24.69 4.70
N HIS A 128 2.56 -24.83 5.53
CA HIS A 128 1.18 -24.61 5.11
C HIS A 128 0.98 -23.22 4.52
N PHE A 129 1.39 -22.17 5.24
CA PHE A 129 1.24 -20.78 4.78
C PHE A 129 2.12 -20.47 3.57
N ARG A 130 3.33 -21.05 3.49
CA ARG A 130 4.17 -20.92 2.29
C ARG A 130 3.51 -21.53 1.06
N LEU A 131 2.94 -22.72 1.18
CA LEU A 131 2.27 -23.41 0.08
C LEU A 131 1.01 -22.66 -0.36
N LEU A 132 0.21 -22.17 0.60
CA LEU A 132 -0.99 -21.37 0.32
C LEU A 132 -0.63 -20.08 -0.43
N ALA A 133 0.33 -19.32 0.09
CA ALA A 133 0.78 -18.09 -0.56
C ALA A 133 1.40 -18.33 -1.94
N GLN A 134 2.18 -19.41 -2.11
CA GLN A 134 2.72 -19.78 -3.42
C GLN A 134 1.60 -20.11 -4.41
N LYS A 135 0.59 -20.89 -4.02
CA LYS A 135 -0.54 -21.20 -4.90
C LYS A 135 -1.28 -19.94 -5.35
N GLN A 136 -1.50 -18.99 -4.44
CA GLN A 136 -2.23 -17.75 -4.75
C GLN A 136 -1.41 -16.77 -5.60
N SER A 137 -0.11 -16.63 -5.31
CA SER A 137 0.74 -15.62 -5.95
C SER A 137 1.44 -16.09 -7.22
N LEU A 138 1.58 -17.40 -7.45
CA LEU A 138 2.36 -17.95 -8.58
C LEU A 138 1.90 -17.44 -9.96
N PRO A 139 0.59 -17.40 -10.30
CA PRO A 139 0.16 -16.91 -11.60
C PRO A 139 0.60 -15.46 -11.88
N TYR A 140 0.57 -14.62 -10.84
CA TYR A 140 0.99 -13.22 -10.92
C TYR A 140 2.51 -13.08 -10.93
N LEU A 141 3.23 -13.93 -10.19
CA LEU A 141 4.69 -13.96 -10.24
C LEU A 141 5.21 -14.40 -11.62
N GLU A 142 4.53 -15.33 -12.28
CA GLU A 142 4.84 -15.73 -13.66
C GLU A 142 4.57 -14.58 -14.65
N ALA A 143 3.46 -13.86 -14.48
CA ALA A 143 3.13 -12.68 -15.28
C ALA A 143 4.17 -11.56 -15.06
N ALA A 144 4.53 -11.28 -13.81
CA ALA A 144 5.59 -10.34 -13.41
C ALA A 144 6.95 -10.71 -14.01
N ASN A 145 7.32 -11.99 -13.96
CA ASN A 145 8.57 -12.47 -14.54
C ASN A 145 8.58 -12.36 -16.08
N SER A 146 7.43 -12.55 -16.73
CA SER A 146 7.32 -12.35 -18.19
C SER A 146 7.58 -10.89 -18.56
N LEU A 147 7.06 -9.94 -17.77
CA LEU A 147 7.30 -8.51 -17.94
C LEU A 147 8.73 -8.10 -17.61
N LEU A 148 9.34 -8.72 -16.59
CA LEU A 148 10.73 -8.50 -16.18
C LEU A 148 11.73 -8.89 -17.27
N GLN A 149 11.51 -10.03 -17.93
CA GLN A 149 12.39 -10.59 -18.95
C GLN A 149 12.09 -10.09 -20.37
N ALA A 150 11.01 -9.33 -20.55
CA ALA A 150 10.62 -8.84 -21.86
C ALA A 150 11.62 -7.80 -22.40
N GLN A 151 11.95 -7.92 -23.68
CA GLN A 151 12.47 -6.80 -24.45
C GLN A 151 11.26 -6.00 -24.92
N LEU A 152 11.08 -4.81 -24.35
CA LEU A 152 9.92 -3.99 -24.65
C LEU A 152 9.92 -3.55 -26.13
N PRO A 153 8.73 -3.45 -26.75
CA PRO A 153 8.62 -2.96 -28.12
C PRO A 153 9.08 -1.51 -28.24
N PRO A 154 9.56 -1.08 -29.42
CA PRO A 154 9.93 0.31 -29.66
C PRO A 154 8.72 1.21 -29.43
N GLN A 155 8.97 2.38 -28.84
CA GLN A 155 7.93 3.37 -28.61
C GLN A 155 7.37 3.86 -29.96
N PRO A 156 6.03 4.01 -30.11
CA PRO A 156 5.45 4.55 -31.32
C PRO A 156 5.91 6.00 -31.56
N THR A 157 6.08 6.37 -32.84
CA THR A 157 6.50 7.73 -33.23
C THR A 157 5.38 8.76 -33.15
N GLY A 158 4.13 8.31 -33.06
CA GLY A 158 2.95 9.16 -32.94
C GLY A 158 1.78 8.38 -32.35
N TRP A 159 0.95 9.07 -31.61
CA TRP A 159 -0.17 8.50 -30.88
C TRP A 159 -1.49 8.77 -31.60
N ALA A 160 -2.35 7.77 -31.68
CA ALA A 160 -3.65 7.87 -32.33
C ALA A 160 -4.64 8.70 -31.51
N TRP A 161 -5.24 9.70 -32.15
CA TRP A 161 -6.35 10.46 -31.61
C TRP A 161 -7.67 9.71 -31.88
N ALA A 162 -7.96 8.70 -31.04
CA ALA A 162 -9.13 7.85 -31.19
C ALA A 162 -9.69 7.44 -29.82
N GLU A 163 -11.03 7.45 -29.67
CA GLU A 163 -11.71 7.02 -28.45
C GLU A 163 -11.42 5.54 -28.15
N GLY A 164 -11.16 5.23 -26.88
CA GLY A 164 -10.90 3.87 -26.43
C GLY A 164 -9.45 3.46 -26.64
N TRP A 165 -9.21 2.14 -26.64
CA TRP A 165 -7.86 1.58 -26.73
C TRP A 165 -7.36 1.50 -28.18
N THR A 166 -6.11 1.92 -28.37
CA THR A 166 -5.32 1.67 -29.57
C THR A 166 -4.08 0.88 -29.19
N ARG A 167 -3.82 -0.22 -29.89
CA ARG A 167 -2.63 -1.07 -29.77
C ARG A 167 -1.60 -0.65 -30.81
N TYR A 168 -0.34 -0.51 -30.40
CA TYR A 168 0.79 -0.23 -31.27
C TYR A 168 1.73 -1.44 -31.31
N GLY A 169 1.82 -2.06 -32.48
CA GLY A 169 2.70 -3.20 -32.71
C GLY A 169 4.17 -2.80 -32.92
N PRO A 170 5.11 -3.76 -32.88
CA PRO A 170 6.54 -3.50 -33.12
C PRO A 170 6.85 -2.90 -34.50
N GLU A 171 6.00 -3.17 -35.49
CA GLU A 171 6.13 -2.66 -36.86
C GLU A 171 5.51 -1.25 -37.04
N GLY A 172 5.01 -0.63 -35.98
CA GLY A 172 4.40 0.70 -36.00
C GLY A 172 2.92 0.73 -36.38
N GLU A 173 2.28 -0.43 -36.51
CA GLU A 173 0.84 -0.57 -36.75
C GLU A 173 0.02 -0.06 -35.55
N ALA A 174 -0.93 0.83 -35.81
CA ALA A 174 -1.88 1.34 -34.81
C ALA A 174 -3.28 0.76 -35.09
N VAL A 175 -3.75 -0.11 -34.20
CA VAL A 175 -5.01 -0.85 -34.38
C VAL A 175 -5.94 -0.61 -33.20
N PRO A 176 -7.21 -0.21 -33.41
CA PRO A 176 -8.17 -0.10 -32.33
C PRO A 176 -8.48 -1.47 -31.74
N VAL A 177 -8.46 -1.58 -30.42
CA VAL A 177 -8.75 -2.81 -29.67
C VAL A 177 -9.78 -2.52 -28.59
N ALA A 178 -10.50 -3.54 -28.13
CA ALA A 178 -11.49 -3.35 -27.08
C ALA A 178 -10.85 -3.20 -25.69
N ILE A 179 -9.81 -3.99 -25.43
CA ILE A 179 -9.01 -4.07 -24.20
C ILE A 179 -7.61 -4.61 -24.56
N PRO A 180 -6.58 -4.38 -23.75
CA PRO A 180 -5.32 -5.11 -23.85
C PRO A 180 -5.51 -6.61 -23.60
N GLU A 181 -4.82 -7.48 -24.34
CA GLU A 181 -5.00 -8.94 -24.27
C GLU A 181 -3.98 -9.65 -23.38
N GLU A 182 -2.89 -8.96 -23.03
CA GLU A 182 -1.78 -9.53 -22.29
C GLU A 182 -2.07 -9.74 -20.81
N ARG A 183 -1.32 -10.68 -20.22
CA ARG A 183 -1.44 -11.05 -18.80
C ARG A 183 -0.73 -10.07 -17.85
N ALA A 184 0.20 -9.27 -18.35
CA ALA A 184 0.96 -8.31 -17.56
C ALA A 184 1.14 -7.01 -18.33
N LEU A 185 0.88 -5.90 -17.66
CA LEU A 185 0.98 -4.54 -18.21
C LEU A 185 1.65 -3.64 -17.18
N VAL A 186 2.47 -2.68 -17.63
CA VAL A 186 2.71 -1.45 -16.87
C VAL A 186 1.70 -0.42 -17.35
N PHE A 187 1.06 0.30 -16.43
CA PHE A 187 -0.09 1.14 -16.71
C PHE A 187 -0.06 2.42 -15.88
N ASP A 188 -0.45 3.52 -16.50
CA ASP A 188 -0.55 4.84 -15.89
C ASP A 188 -1.72 5.63 -16.49
N VAL A 189 -2.42 6.43 -15.67
CA VAL A 189 -3.61 7.20 -16.05
C VAL A 189 -3.43 8.68 -15.69
N GLU A 190 -3.77 9.54 -16.64
CA GLU A 190 -3.81 10.98 -16.43
C GLU A 190 -5.24 11.54 -16.43
N VAL A 191 -5.47 12.52 -15.55
CA VAL A 191 -6.78 13.13 -15.27
C VAL A 191 -6.66 14.65 -15.35
N CYS A 192 -7.50 15.29 -16.17
CA CYS A 192 -7.65 16.74 -16.16
C CYS A 192 -8.44 17.21 -14.93
N LEU A 193 -7.74 17.66 -13.89
CA LEU A 193 -8.33 18.03 -12.60
C LEU A 193 -9.26 19.24 -12.67
N ALA A 194 -9.08 20.11 -13.67
CA ALA A 194 -9.96 21.25 -13.90
C ALA A 194 -11.38 20.84 -14.36
N GLU A 195 -11.52 19.65 -14.94
CA GLU A 195 -12.78 19.16 -15.55
C GLU A 195 -13.46 18.06 -14.71
N GLY A 196 -12.80 17.60 -13.64
CA GLY A 196 -13.33 16.62 -12.70
C GLY A 196 -12.40 15.45 -12.45
N THR A 197 -12.98 14.29 -12.15
CA THR A 197 -12.26 13.06 -11.77
C THR A 197 -12.26 11.97 -12.84
N CYS A 198 -12.75 12.28 -14.04
CA CYS A 198 -12.82 11.30 -15.12
C CYS A 198 -11.46 11.09 -15.77
N PRO A 199 -11.08 9.84 -16.11
CA PRO A 199 -9.82 9.58 -16.78
C PRO A 199 -9.80 10.29 -18.13
N THR A 200 -8.67 10.90 -18.46
CA THR A 200 -8.50 11.68 -19.70
C THR A 200 -7.68 10.89 -20.72
N LEU A 201 -6.51 10.42 -20.28
CA LEU A 201 -5.58 9.62 -21.06
C LEU A 201 -5.07 8.46 -20.22
N ALA A 202 -4.69 7.37 -20.87
CA ALA A 202 -3.89 6.34 -20.23
C ALA A 202 -2.91 5.72 -21.22
N VAL A 203 -1.77 5.29 -20.70
CA VAL A 203 -0.77 4.55 -21.47
C VAL A 203 -0.52 3.23 -20.78
N ALA A 204 -0.37 2.18 -21.57
CA ALA A 204 0.11 0.91 -21.07
C ALA A 204 1.20 0.33 -21.97
N ILE A 205 2.07 -0.47 -21.39
CA ILE A 205 3.02 -1.28 -22.15
C ILE A 205 2.98 -2.72 -21.67
N SER A 206 2.98 -3.64 -22.64
CA SER A 206 3.06 -5.07 -22.42
C SER A 206 4.40 -5.61 -22.96
N PRO A 207 4.72 -6.90 -22.74
CA PRO A 207 5.84 -7.55 -23.43
C PRO A 207 5.77 -7.51 -24.96
N SER A 208 4.60 -7.23 -25.55
CA SER A 208 4.36 -7.38 -27.00
C SER A 208 3.96 -6.10 -27.73
N ALA A 209 3.38 -5.13 -27.03
CA ALA A 209 2.83 -3.92 -27.65
C ALA A 209 2.74 -2.74 -26.66
N TRP A 210 2.69 -1.54 -27.23
CA TRP A 210 2.25 -0.34 -26.53
C TRP A 210 0.74 -0.17 -26.68
N TYR A 211 0.13 0.55 -25.75
CA TYR A 211 -1.29 0.85 -25.75
C TYR A 211 -1.51 2.30 -25.33
N SER A 212 -2.45 2.97 -25.99
CA SER A 212 -2.99 4.25 -25.56
C SER A 212 -4.50 4.14 -25.41
N TRP A 213 -5.04 4.82 -24.41
CA TRP A 213 -6.48 4.99 -24.24
C TRP A 213 -6.81 6.48 -24.22
N CYS A 214 -7.75 6.90 -25.06
CA CYS A 214 -8.31 8.25 -25.01
C CYS A 214 -9.75 8.21 -24.53
N SER A 215 -10.08 9.10 -23.60
CA SER A 215 -11.46 9.25 -23.16
C SER A 215 -12.32 9.85 -24.27
N ARG A 216 -13.61 9.50 -24.25
CA ARG A 216 -14.60 10.15 -25.11
C ARG A 216 -14.64 11.67 -24.92
N ARG A 217 -14.41 12.15 -23.69
CA ARG A 217 -14.43 13.58 -23.35
C ARG A 217 -13.27 14.36 -23.96
N LEU A 218 -12.14 13.68 -24.15
CA LEU A 218 -10.99 14.24 -24.83
C LEU A 218 -11.26 14.37 -26.34
N VAL A 219 -11.77 13.31 -26.96
CA VAL A 219 -11.93 13.22 -28.42
C VAL A 219 -13.16 13.98 -28.93
N GLU A 220 -14.27 13.96 -28.19
CA GLU A 220 -15.52 14.62 -28.55
C GLU A 220 -15.63 16.01 -27.91
N GLU A 221 -15.87 17.04 -28.73
CA GLU A 221 -16.17 18.38 -28.23
C GLU A 221 -17.65 18.52 -27.89
N ARG A 222 -17.96 18.74 -26.61
CA ARG A 222 -19.30 19.06 -26.13
C ARG A 222 -19.28 20.32 -25.27
N TYR A 223 -20.40 21.04 -25.27
CA TYR A 223 -20.58 22.23 -24.44
C TYR A 223 -20.56 21.94 -22.95
N SER A 224 -21.00 20.75 -22.52
CA SER A 224 -20.93 20.33 -21.12
C SER A 224 -20.84 18.81 -20.98
N TRP A 225 -20.10 18.39 -19.94
CA TRP A 225 -20.01 17.02 -19.49
C TRP A 225 -20.52 16.91 -18.05
N THR A 226 -21.02 15.74 -17.66
CA THR A 226 -21.36 15.48 -16.27
C THR A 226 -20.08 15.38 -15.45
N SER A 227 -19.99 16.10 -14.34
CA SER A 227 -18.85 15.98 -13.41
C SER A 227 -18.84 14.63 -12.67
N GLN A 228 -19.96 13.92 -12.67
CA GLN A 228 -20.09 12.61 -12.03
C GLN A 228 -19.44 11.51 -12.88
N LEU A 229 -18.62 10.71 -12.21
CA LEU A 229 -17.97 9.52 -12.74
C LEU A 229 -19.01 8.39 -12.83
N SER A 230 -19.24 7.86 -14.03
CA SER A 230 -20.01 6.64 -14.21
C SER A 230 -19.10 5.48 -14.65
N PRO A 231 -19.51 4.21 -14.48
CA PRO A 231 -18.77 3.09 -15.04
C PRO A 231 -18.53 3.16 -16.56
N ALA A 232 -19.32 3.95 -17.30
CA ALA A 232 -19.12 4.16 -18.73
C ALA A 232 -17.96 5.12 -19.04
N ASP A 233 -17.58 5.99 -18.09
CA ASP A 233 -16.44 6.91 -18.22
C ASP A 233 -15.10 6.23 -17.85
N LEU A 234 -15.13 5.02 -17.28
CA LEU A 234 -13.96 4.31 -16.77
C LEU A 234 -13.26 3.46 -17.85
N ILE A 235 -11.97 3.24 -17.64
CA ILE A 235 -11.09 2.51 -18.56
C ILE A 235 -11.36 1.00 -18.44
N PRO A 236 -11.78 0.31 -19.52
CA PRO A 236 -11.95 -1.13 -19.51
C PRO A 236 -10.60 -1.84 -19.66
N LEU A 237 -10.25 -2.78 -18.80
CA LEU A 237 -9.03 -3.59 -18.97
C LEU A 237 -9.29 -5.09 -19.13
N GLU A 238 -10.46 -5.58 -18.69
CA GLU A 238 -10.73 -7.03 -18.68
C GLU A 238 -11.96 -7.42 -19.51
N VAL A 239 -12.93 -6.50 -19.63
CA VAL A 239 -14.20 -6.75 -20.31
C VAL A 239 -14.39 -5.73 -21.45
N PRO A 240 -14.70 -6.14 -22.68
CA PRO A 240 -15.09 -5.20 -23.73
C PRO A 240 -16.36 -4.42 -23.37
N ALA A 241 -16.53 -3.21 -23.89
CA ALA A 241 -17.79 -2.48 -23.74
C ALA A 241 -18.98 -3.31 -24.31
N GLY A 242 -20.06 -3.43 -23.52
CA GLY A 242 -21.28 -4.16 -23.91
C GLY A 242 -21.29 -5.67 -23.62
N ALA A 243 -20.18 -6.25 -23.15
CA ALA A 243 -20.15 -7.66 -22.72
C ALA A 243 -20.60 -7.83 -21.25
N SER A 244 -21.33 -8.91 -20.94
CA SER A 244 -21.77 -9.19 -19.57
C SER A 244 -20.61 -9.68 -18.68
N PRO A 245 -20.38 -9.08 -17.50
CA PRO A 245 -19.34 -9.52 -16.57
C PRO A 245 -19.64 -10.88 -15.89
N THR A 246 -20.89 -11.33 -15.92
CA THR A 246 -21.40 -12.40 -15.04
C THR A 246 -21.13 -13.84 -15.51
N GLN A 247 -20.56 -14.02 -16.70
CA GLN A 247 -20.40 -15.35 -17.34
C GLN A 247 -18.97 -15.67 -17.81
N ARG A 248 -17.95 -14.92 -17.36
CA ARG A 248 -16.55 -15.17 -17.79
C ARG A 248 -15.73 -15.92 -16.74
N ASP A 249 -14.92 -16.84 -17.25
CA ASP A 249 -13.72 -17.31 -16.57
C ASP A 249 -12.70 -16.15 -16.52
N TRP A 250 -12.63 -15.46 -15.38
CA TRP A 250 -11.64 -14.42 -15.13
C TRP A 250 -10.23 -15.00 -15.26
N LYS A 251 -9.38 -14.35 -16.05
CA LYS A 251 -7.97 -14.71 -16.20
C LYS A 251 -7.14 -13.97 -15.16
N GLU A 252 -6.10 -14.61 -14.62
CA GLU A 252 -5.15 -13.92 -13.75
C GLU A 252 -4.33 -12.90 -14.56
N GLN A 253 -4.55 -11.62 -14.29
CA GLN A 253 -3.86 -10.49 -14.90
C GLN A 253 -3.13 -9.67 -13.85
N LEU A 254 -2.00 -9.11 -14.24
CA LEU A 254 -1.16 -8.27 -13.40
C LEU A 254 -1.00 -6.88 -14.02
N VAL A 255 -1.27 -5.87 -13.21
CA VAL A 255 -0.95 -4.48 -13.55
C VAL A 255 0.15 -4.00 -12.63
N VAL A 256 1.20 -3.44 -13.21
CA VAL A 256 2.29 -2.77 -12.49
C VAL A 256 2.11 -1.27 -12.68
N GLY A 257 2.21 -0.50 -11.60
CA GLY A 257 2.13 0.96 -11.66
C GLY A 257 3.01 1.61 -10.60
N HIS A 258 3.02 2.93 -10.58
CA HIS A 258 3.67 3.73 -9.54
C HIS A 258 2.62 4.55 -8.82
N ASN A 259 2.40 4.28 -7.53
CA ASN A 259 1.21 4.75 -6.82
C ASN A 259 -0.10 4.22 -7.46
N VAL A 260 -0.07 2.94 -7.87
CA VAL A 260 -1.08 2.28 -8.71
C VAL A 260 -2.53 2.36 -8.20
N SER A 261 -2.74 2.64 -6.92
CA SER A 261 -4.08 2.83 -6.35
C SER A 261 -4.83 4.00 -6.98
N PHE A 262 -4.11 5.03 -7.44
CA PHE A 262 -4.70 6.14 -8.19
C PHE A 262 -5.20 5.67 -9.56
N ASP A 263 -4.36 4.97 -10.32
CA ASP A 263 -4.70 4.42 -11.64
C ASP A 263 -5.83 3.40 -11.52
N ARG A 264 -5.78 2.55 -10.49
CA ARG A 264 -6.78 1.52 -10.19
C ARG A 264 -8.19 2.11 -10.05
N ALA A 265 -8.32 3.29 -9.45
CA ALA A 265 -9.61 3.96 -9.30
C ALA A 265 -10.24 4.36 -10.65
N HIS A 266 -9.49 4.31 -11.75
CA HIS A 266 -9.99 4.63 -13.08
C HIS A 266 -10.25 3.39 -13.95
N ILE A 267 -10.08 2.19 -13.39
CA ILE A 267 -10.34 0.91 -14.08
C ILE A 267 -11.76 0.46 -13.79
N ARG A 268 -12.53 0.21 -14.84
CA ARG A 268 -13.97 -0.08 -14.76
C ARG A 268 -14.28 -1.34 -13.97
N GLU A 269 -13.56 -2.42 -14.23
CA GLU A 269 -13.83 -3.72 -13.60
C GLU A 269 -13.51 -3.76 -12.09
N GLN A 270 -12.75 -2.78 -11.59
CA GLN A 270 -12.41 -2.66 -10.17
C GLN A 270 -13.59 -2.19 -9.30
N TYR A 271 -14.70 -1.80 -9.91
CA TYR A 271 -15.96 -1.46 -9.24
C TYR A 271 -16.97 -2.61 -9.24
N LEU A 272 -16.63 -3.79 -9.79
CA LEU A 272 -17.48 -4.98 -9.73
C LEU A 272 -17.43 -5.60 -8.34
N ILE A 273 -18.59 -5.76 -7.69
CA ILE A 273 -18.69 -6.30 -6.32
C ILE A 273 -18.11 -7.71 -6.19
N GLN A 274 -18.28 -8.55 -7.22
CA GLN A 274 -17.74 -9.91 -7.22
C GLN A 274 -16.21 -9.94 -7.38
N GLY A 275 -15.61 -8.83 -7.81
CA GLY A 275 -14.19 -8.70 -8.09
C GLY A 275 -13.74 -9.48 -9.32
N SER A 276 -12.56 -9.12 -9.82
CA SER A 276 -11.87 -9.84 -10.89
C SER A 276 -10.63 -10.57 -10.37
N ARG A 277 -9.94 -11.26 -11.28
CA ARG A 277 -8.62 -11.85 -11.00
C ARG A 277 -7.47 -10.95 -11.43
N MET A 278 -7.72 -9.65 -11.60
CA MET A 278 -6.66 -8.66 -11.73
C MET A 278 -6.02 -8.41 -10.37
N ARG A 279 -4.69 -8.28 -10.34
CA ARG A 279 -3.92 -7.85 -9.17
C ARG A 279 -2.95 -6.75 -9.57
N PHE A 280 -2.55 -5.96 -8.58
CA PHE A 280 -1.71 -4.78 -8.76
C PHE A 280 -0.39 -4.95 -8.03
N LEU A 281 0.70 -4.52 -8.67
CA LEU A 281 2.00 -4.32 -8.02
C LEU A 281 2.37 -2.85 -8.10
N ASP A 282 2.64 -2.27 -6.94
CA ASP A 282 3.00 -0.86 -6.81
C ASP A 282 4.50 -0.70 -6.57
N THR A 283 5.19 -0.07 -7.52
CA THR A 283 6.62 0.25 -7.41
C THR A 283 6.91 1.28 -6.31
N MET A 284 5.95 2.13 -5.95
CA MET A 284 6.08 3.01 -4.79
C MET A 284 6.09 2.21 -3.48
N SER A 285 5.15 1.27 -3.32
CA SER A 285 5.10 0.38 -2.15
C SER A 285 6.31 -0.55 -2.05
N MET A 286 6.79 -1.11 -3.17
CA MET A 286 8.01 -1.92 -3.18
C MET A 286 9.24 -1.09 -2.80
N HIS A 287 9.37 0.15 -3.32
CA HIS A 287 10.42 1.07 -2.88
C HIS A 287 10.38 1.27 -1.36
N MET A 288 9.20 1.52 -0.78
CA MET A 288 9.05 1.70 0.66
C MET A 288 9.50 0.48 1.46
N ALA A 289 9.25 -0.74 0.97
CA ALA A 289 9.68 -1.98 1.60
C ALA A 289 11.21 -2.22 1.52
N ILE A 290 11.85 -1.80 0.42
CA ILE A 290 13.28 -2.03 0.17
C ILE A 290 14.13 -0.92 0.79
N SER A 291 13.86 0.34 0.40
CA SER A 291 14.69 1.51 0.69
C SER A 291 13.85 2.70 1.18
N GLY A 292 12.71 2.47 1.82
CA GLY A 292 11.86 3.54 2.33
C GLY A 292 12.48 4.34 3.48
N LEU A 293 12.06 5.60 3.60
CA LEU A 293 12.46 6.50 4.68
C LEU A 293 11.40 6.57 5.77
N SER A 294 11.83 6.58 7.04
CA SER A 294 10.96 7.02 8.15
C SER A 294 10.60 8.50 8.00
N SER A 295 9.55 8.96 8.69
CA SER A 295 9.11 10.37 8.62
C SER A 295 10.22 11.37 8.97
N PHE A 296 11.04 11.08 9.98
CA PHE A 296 12.16 11.93 10.36
C PHE A 296 13.28 11.92 9.31
N GLN A 297 13.65 10.74 8.79
CA GLN A 297 14.65 10.63 7.74
C GLN A 297 14.20 11.30 6.44
N ARG A 298 12.90 11.25 6.10
CA ARG A 298 12.34 11.96 4.95
C ARG A 298 12.55 13.47 5.06
N SER A 299 12.24 14.07 6.22
CA SER A 299 12.47 15.49 6.45
C SER A 299 13.94 15.87 6.32
N LEU A 300 14.83 15.06 6.89
CA LEU A 300 16.28 15.25 6.77
C LEU A 300 16.77 15.11 5.33
N TRP A 301 16.26 14.14 4.57
CA TRP A 301 16.64 13.91 3.18
C TRP A 301 16.22 15.09 2.30
N ILE A 302 15.00 15.59 2.47
CA ILE A 302 14.51 16.78 1.76
C ILE A 302 15.37 18.00 2.09
N ALA A 303 15.66 18.23 3.37
CA ALA A 303 16.50 19.35 3.80
C ALA A 303 17.94 19.24 3.26
N ALA A 304 18.53 18.04 3.29
CA ALA A 304 19.86 17.80 2.75
C ALA A 304 19.91 18.04 1.23
N LYS A 305 18.88 17.58 0.50
CA LYS A 305 18.81 17.74 -0.96
C LYS A 305 18.55 19.19 -1.39
N GLN A 306 17.70 19.92 -0.69
CA GLN A 306 17.50 21.37 -0.90
C GLN A 306 18.74 22.17 -0.47
N GLY A 307 19.45 21.73 0.57
CA GLY A 307 20.69 22.31 1.06
C GLY A 307 21.91 22.08 0.18
N LYS A 308 21.88 21.14 -0.79
CA LYS A 308 22.97 20.95 -1.77
C LYS A 308 23.18 22.16 -2.70
N HIS A 309 22.32 23.19 -2.67
CA HIS A 309 22.60 24.50 -3.27
C HIS A 309 23.20 25.56 -2.32
N LYS A 310 23.30 25.34 -0.99
CA LYS A 310 23.75 26.37 -0.02
C LYS A 310 24.37 25.92 1.32
N VAL A 311 24.82 24.67 1.51
CA VAL A 311 25.39 24.25 2.81
C VAL A 311 26.93 24.26 2.79
N GLN A 312 27.50 25.36 3.29
CA GLN A 312 28.78 25.35 3.99
C GLN A 312 28.67 24.39 5.20
N GLY A 313 29.74 23.64 5.46
CA GLY A 313 29.77 22.51 6.39
C GLY A 313 29.25 22.80 7.82
N PRO A 314 28.91 21.73 8.58
CA PRO A 314 28.18 21.84 9.83
C PRO A 314 28.94 22.65 10.89
N THR A 315 28.21 23.57 11.52
CA THR A 315 28.61 24.32 12.72
C THR A 315 29.14 23.39 13.81
N LYS A 316 30.18 23.86 14.49
CA LYS A 316 31.07 23.19 15.47
C LYS A 316 30.40 22.52 16.70
N GLN A 317 29.08 22.34 16.76
CA GLN A 317 28.40 21.79 17.93
C GLN A 317 28.21 20.25 17.91
N VAL A 318 28.28 19.58 16.76
CA VAL A 318 28.11 18.11 16.67
C VAL A 318 29.40 17.33 16.95
N GLN A 319 30.57 17.99 16.94
CA GLN A 319 31.87 17.31 17.08
C GLN A 319 32.20 16.81 18.51
N LYS A 320 31.44 17.22 19.54
CA LYS A 320 31.79 16.88 20.94
C LYS A 320 31.30 15.50 21.40
N SER A 321 30.36 14.84 20.72
CA SER A 321 29.82 13.53 21.14
C SER A 321 30.50 12.31 20.49
N GLN A 322 31.31 12.49 19.44
CA GLN A 322 31.83 11.37 18.62
C GLN A 322 33.22 10.82 19.01
N ARG A 323 33.89 11.31 20.06
CA ARG A 323 35.25 10.84 20.41
C ARG A 323 35.36 9.46 21.07
N LYS A 324 34.26 8.73 21.29
CA LYS A 324 34.28 7.45 22.05
C LYS A 324 33.81 6.19 21.32
N ALA A 325 33.55 6.21 20.02
CA ALA A 325 33.23 4.98 19.28
C ALA A 325 34.07 4.87 17.99
N ARG A 326 35.29 4.35 18.11
CA ARG A 326 36.10 3.93 16.95
C ARG A 326 36.43 2.44 17.07
N ARG A 327 35.68 1.61 16.33
CA ARG A 327 36.14 0.38 15.65
C ARG A 327 34.97 -0.18 14.82
N GLY A 328 34.84 0.33 13.60
CA GLY A 328 33.89 -0.06 12.55
C GLY A 328 34.15 0.79 11.30
N PRO A 329 33.73 0.36 10.10
CA PRO A 329 33.91 1.17 8.88
C PRO A 329 33.25 2.54 9.10
N ALA A 330 33.93 3.60 8.64
CA ALA A 330 33.52 4.98 8.84
C ALA A 330 32.29 5.30 7.99
N ILE A 331 31.12 4.82 8.41
CA ILE A 331 29.84 5.26 7.89
C ILE A 331 29.64 6.70 8.38
N SER A 332 29.68 7.68 7.50
CA SER A 332 29.29 9.04 7.87
C SER A 332 27.81 9.02 8.25
N SER A 333 27.39 9.90 9.17
CA SER A 333 26.00 9.96 9.65
C SER A 333 24.95 10.21 8.55
N TRP A 334 25.39 10.46 7.31
CA TRP A 334 24.59 10.84 6.16
C TRP A 334 24.67 9.86 4.98
N ASP A 335 25.44 8.77 5.08
CA ASP A 335 25.63 7.82 3.96
C ASP A 335 24.31 7.13 3.53
N TRP A 336 23.32 7.10 4.42
CA TRP A 336 21.99 6.59 4.11
C TRP A 336 21.20 7.45 3.11
N LEU A 337 21.62 8.71 2.88
CA LEU A 337 20.98 9.60 1.91
C LEU A 337 21.13 9.13 0.47
N ASP A 338 22.21 8.40 0.16
CA ASP A 338 22.54 7.99 -1.20
C ASP A 338 21.99 6.60 -1.56
N ILE A 339 21.45 5.86 -0.58
CA ILE A 339 20.86 4.50 -0.77
C ILE A 339 19.33 4.50 -0.61
N SER A 340 18.72 5.68 -0.50
CA SER A 340 17.30 5.86 -0.25
C SER A 340 16.80 7.17 -0.85
N SER A 341 15.49 7.28 -1.08
CA SER A 341 14.85 8.43 -1.70
C SER A 341 13.46 8.69 -1.11
N VAL A 342 12.87 9.80 -1.51
CA VAL A 342 11.41 9.99 -1.37
C VAL A 342 10.68 9.20 -2.45
N ASN A 343 9.36 9.15 -2.33
CA ASN A 343 8.53 8.16 -3.02
C ASN A 343 8.13 8.52 -4.45
N SER A 344 8.39 9.73 -4.96
CA SER A 344 7.97 10.10 -6.33
C SER A 344 8.74 9.30 -7.38
N LEU A 345 8.09 8.94 -8.49
CA LEU A 345 8.69 8.18 -9.59
C LEU A 345 10.05 8.73 -10.02
N ALA A 346 10.17 10.04 -10.24
CA ALA A 346 11.44 10.69 -10.63
C ALA A 346 12.60 10.50 -9.63
N GLU A 347 12.30 10.34 -8.34
CA GLU A 347 13.30 10.13 -7.30
C GLU A 347 13.67 8.66 -7.15
N VAL A 348 12.66 7.80 -7.25
CA VAL A 348 12.79 6.35 -7.24
C VAL A 348 13.57 5.88 -8.48
N HIS A 349 13.21 6.37 -9.67
CA HIS A 349 13.91 6.11 -10.93
C HIS A 349 15.37 6.56 -10.85
N ARG A 350 15.64 7.77 -10.35
CA ARG A 350 17.02 8.23 -10.12
C ARG A 350 17.82 7.32 -9.18
N LEU A 351 17.19 6.79 -8.14
CA LEU A 351 17.86 5.92 -7.16
C LEU A 351 18.23 4.55 -7.76
N TYR A 352 17.30 3.90 -8.46
CA TYR A 352 17.49 2.51 -8.93
C TYR A 352 18.08 2.41 -10.34
N VAL A 353 17.71 3.33 -11.22
CA VAL A 353 18.08 3.31 -12.65
C VAL A 353 19.13 4.38 -12.95
N GLY A 354 18.97 5.57 -12.37
CA GLY A 354 19.82 6.73 -12.68
C GLY A 354 19.40 7.42 -13.98
N GLY A 355 20.33 8.10 -14.64
CA GLY A 355 20.07 8.78 -15.92
C GLY A 355 19.49 10.19 -15.80
N PRO A 356 18.97 10.75 -16.91
CA PRO A 356 18.41 12.10 -16.94
C PRO A 356 17.16 12.21 -16.06
N PRO A 357 16.92 13.36 -15.41
CA PRO A 357 15.71 13.55 -14.62
C PRO A 357 14.46 13.44 -15.48
N LEU A 358 13.44 12.74 -14.98
CA LEU A 358 12.10 12.78 -15.57
C LEU A 358 11.55 14.22 -15.52
N GLU A 359 11.00 14.66 -16.64
CA GLU A 359 10.41 15.99 -16.78
C GLU A 359 9.11 16.08 -15.97
N LYS A 360 8.93 17.19 -15.23
CA LYS A 360 7.76 17.39 -14.37
C LYS A 360 6.74 18.38 -14.93
N GLU A 361 7.14 19.15 -15.93
CA GLU A 361 6.37 20.29 -16.44
C GLU A 361 5.11 19.86 -17.21
N PRO A 362 5.11 18.80 -18.06
CA PRO A 362 3.90 18.41 -18.78
C PRO A 362 2.74 18.02 -17.87
N ARG A 363 3.05 17.44 -16.70
CA ARG A 363 2.06 17.08 -15.66
C ARG A 363 1.24 18.27 -15.16
N GLU A 364 1.82 19.47 -15.14
CA GLU A 364 1.10 20.67 -14.68
C GLU A 364 -0.08 21.03 -15.59
N LEU A 365 -0.07 20.63 -16.87
CA LEU A 365 -1.23 20.81 -17.75
C LEU A 365 -2.43 19.96 -17.30
N PHE A 366 -2.22 18.74 -16.82
CA PHE A 366 -3.31 17.92 -16.26
C PHE A 366 -3.85 18.49 -14.94
N VAL A 367 -3.00 19.18 -14.17
CA VAL A 367 -3.37 19.73 -12.86
C VAL A 367 -4.04 21.10 -12.96
N LYS A 368 -3.52 21.99 -13.81
CA LYS A 368 -3.93 23.40 -13.89
C LYS A 368 -4.50 23.81 -15.25
N GLY A 369 -4.24 23.03 -16.29
CA GLY A 369 -4.73 23.30 -17.64
C GLY A 369 -6.18 22.87 -17.83
N THR A 370 -6.74 23.27 -18.96
CA THR A 370 -8.09 22.92 -19.42
C THR A 370 -8.06 21.72 -20.35
N MET A 371 -9.22 21.11 -20.62
CA MET A 371 -9.31 20.04 -21.63
C MET A 371 -8.79 20.51 -22.99
N LYS A 372 -9.04 21.78 -23.35
CA LYS A 372 -8.57 22.37 -24.60
C LYS A 372 -7.04 22.37 -24.69
N ASP A 373 -6.36 22.77 -23.62
CA ASP A 373 -4.89 22.77 -23.57
C ASP A 373 -4.34 21.35 -23.76
N ILE A 374 -5.02 20.35 -23.20
CA ILE A 374 -4.67 18.93 -23.40
C ILE A 374 -4.86 18.50 -24.86
N ARG A 375 -5.93 18.94 -25.54
CA ARG A 375 -6.14 18.66 -26.97
C ARG A 375 -5.03 19.25 -27.82
N GLU A 376 -4.65 20.50 -27.56
CA GLU A 376 -3.62 21.22 -28.31
C GLU A 376 -2.23 20.63 -28.13
N ASN A 377 -1.93 20.06 -26.96
CA ASN A 377 -0.61 19.48 -26.61
C ASN A 377 -0.61 17.94 -26.57
N PHE A 378 -1.56 17.29 -27.25
CA PHE A 378 -1.82 15.86 -27.11
C PHE A 378 -0.62 14.95 -27.33
N GLN A 379 0.15 15.15 -28.41
CA GLN A 379 1.28 14.29 -28.73
C GLN A 379 2.37 14.36 -27.66
N ASP A 380 2.66 15.58 -27.17
CA ASP A 380 3.66 15.81 -26.13
C ASP A 380 3.21 15.21 -24.78
N LEU A 381 1.91 15.34 -24.44
CA LEU A 381 1.35 14.74 -23.24
C LEU A 381 1.30 13.22 -23.29
N MET A 382 0.99 12.63 -24.45
CA MET A 382 1.07 11.18 -24.66
C MET A 382 2.50 10.67 -24.56
N GLN A 383 3.46 11.43 -25.11
CA GLN A 383 4.88 11.13 -24.99
C GLN A 383 5.34 11.16 -23.53
N TYR A 384 4.90 12.14 -22.76
CA TYR A 384 5.12 12.22 -21.32
C TYR A 384 4.56 11.00 -20.58
N CYS A 385 3.29 10.63 -20.80
CA CYS A 385 2.68 9.46 -20.18
C CYS A 385 3.44 8.17 -20.51
N ALA A 386 3.89 8.04 -21.76
CA ALA A 386 4.66 6.89 -22.19
C ALA A 386 6.06 6.82 -21.53
N GLN A 387 6.71 7.96 -21.29
CA GLN A 387 7.97 8.03 -20.55
C GLN A 387 7.77 7.63 -19.09
N ASP A 388 6.67 8.03 -18.44
CA ASP A 388 6.37 7.64 -17.06
C ASP A 388 6.08 6.13 -16.94
N VAL A 389 5.36 5.55 -17.90
CA VAL A 389 5.15 4.09 -18.00
C VAL A 389 6.48 3.35 -18.22
N TRP A 390 7.35 3.86 -19.11
CA TRP A 390 8.67 3.30 -19.35
C TRP A 390 9.55 3.35 -18.09
N ALA A 391 9.63 4.51 -17.44
CA ALA A 391 10.39 4.68 -16.21
C ALA A 391 9.87 3.76 -15.09
N THR A 392 8.56 3.58 -15.00
CA THR A 392 7.92 2.65 -14.07
C THR A 392 8.33 1.20 -14.36
N HIS A 393 8.42 0.80 -15.64
CA HIS A 393 8.92 -0.51 -16.03
C HIS A 393 10.39 -0.70 -15.60
N GLU A 394 11.28 0.25 -15.90
CA GLU A 394 12.70 0.16 -15.52
C GLU A 394 12.88 0.07 -14.00
N VAL A 395 12.13 0.87 -13.25
CA VAL A 395 12.10 0.79 -11.78
C VAL A 395 11.62 -0.58 -11.32
N PHE A 396 10.52 -1.08 -11.89
CA PHE A 396 10.00 -2.41 -11.59
C PHE A 396 11.04 -3.51 -11.85
N GLN A 397 11.78 -3.41 -12.95
CA GLN A 397 12.82 -4.40 -13.29
C GLN A 397 13.91 -4.47 -12.22
N GLN A 398 14.32 -3.34 -11.67
CA GLN A 398 15.30 -3.30 -10.58
C GLN A 398 14.71 -3.73 -9.24
N GLN A 399 13.48 -3.30 -8.94
CA GLN A 399 12.88 -3.49 -7.63
C GLN A 399 12.37 -4.91 -7.38
N LEU A 400 11.76 -5.58 -8.35
CA LEU A 400 11.12 -6.88 -8.10
C LEU A 400 12.13 -7.93 -7.57
N PRO A 401 13.32 -8.12 -8.16
CA PRO A 401 14.32 -9.04 -7.61
C PRO A 401 14.76 -8.66 -6.19
N LEU A 402 15.04 -7.37 -5.96
CA LEU A 402 15.45 -6.84 -4.64
C LEU A 402 14.36 -7.04 -3.59
N PHE A 403 13.09 -6.82 -3.95
CA PHE A 403 11.94 -7.04 -3.08
C PHE A 403 11.86 -8.51 -2.66
N LEU A 404 12.01 -9.44 -3.61
CA LEU A 404 11.94 -10.88 -3.32
C LEU A 404 13.15 -11.36 -2.50
N GLU A 405 14.33 -10.74 -2.66
CA GLU A 405 15.49 -11.00 -1.82
C GLU A 405 15.28 -10.48 -0.39
N ARG A 406 14.81 -9.24 -0.25
CA ARG A 406 14.61 -8.58 1.05
C ARG A 406 13.43 -9.15 1.84
N CYS A 407 12.37 -9.57 1.13
CA CYS A 407 11.15 -10.14 1.66
C CYS A 407 10.93 -11.56 1.09
N PRO A 408 11.75 -12.55 1.51
CA PRO A 408 11.78 -13.88 0.88
C PRO A 408 10.58 -14.77 1.21
N HIS A 409 9.69 -14.33 2.12
CA HIS A 409 8.51 -15.10 2.48
C HIS A 409 7.39 -14.88 1.45
N PRO A 410 6.84 -15.93 0.80
CA PRO A 410 5.85 -15.78 -0.27
C PRO A 410 4.55 -15.12 0.20
N VAL A 411 4.22 -15.22 1.49
CA VAL A 411 3.07 -14.52 2.10
C VAL A 411 3.20 -13.01 1.95
N THR A 412 4.41 -12.44 1.95
CA THR A 412 4.57 -10.99 1.79
C THR A 412 4.10 -10.53 0.41
N LEU A 413 4.48 -11.25 -0.65
CA LEU A 413 4.01 -10.96 -2.01
C LEU A 413 2.49 -11.20 -2.14
N ALA A 414 2.01 -12.36 -1.66
CA ALA A 414 0.58 -12.69 -1.72
C ALA A 414 -0.28 -11.66 -0.96
N GLY A 415 0.16 -11.27 0.24
CA GLY A 415 -0.50 -10.23 1.04
C GLY A 415 -0.52 -8.88 0.34
N MET A 416 0.59 -8.47 -0.30
CA MET A 416 0.63 -7.23 -1.06
C MET A 416 -0.36 -7.23 -2.24
N LEU A 417 -0.43 -8.34 -2.99
CA LEU A 417 -1.39 -8.50 -4.10
C LEU A 417 -2.84 -8.40 -3.62
N GLU A 418 -3.19 -9.06 -2.51
CA GLU A 418 -4.55 -9.03 -1.95
C GLU A 418 -4.90 -7.67 -1.33
N MET A 419 -3.95 -7.02 -0.64
CA MET A 419 -4.17 -5.68 -0.10
C MET A 419 -4.46 -4.66 -1.22
N GLY A 420 -3.80 -4.81 -2.38
CA GLY A 420 -3.99 -3.93 -3.55
C GLY A 420 -5.40 -3.96 -4.15
N VAL A 421 -6.22 -4.99 -3.87
CA VAL A 421 -7.59 -5.12 -4.39
C VAL A 421 -8.68 -4.80 -3.37
N SER A 422 -8.32 -4.26 -2.20
CA SER A 422 -9.29 -3.85 -1.18
C SER A 422 -10.27 -2.82 -1.74
N TYR A 423 -11.55 -2.94 -1.40
CA TYR A 423 -12.59 -1.98 -1.78
C TYR A 423 -13.55 -1.77 -0.61
N LEU A 424 -14.15 -0.59 -0.55
CA LEU A 424 -15.12 -0.20 0.48
C LEU A 424 -16.46 0.10 -0.20
N PRO A 425 -17.44 -0.81 -0.13
CA PRO A 425 -18.77 -0.56 -0.64
C PRO A 425 -19.43 0.59 0.12
N VAL A 426 -19.91 1.59 -0.62
CA VAL A 426 -20.75 2.67 -0.10
C VAL A 426 -22.12 2.59 -0.78
N ASN A 427 -23.12 3.22 -0.16
CA ASN A 427 -24.46 3.38 -0.72
C ASN A 427 -24.85 4.87 -0.67
N GLN A 428 -26.08 5.19 -1.09
CA GLN A 428 -26.58 6.57 -1.18
C GLN A 428 -26.61 7.31 0.16
N ASN A 429 -26.44 6.60 1.30
CA ASN A 429 -26.32 7.25 2.59
C ASN A 429 -24.97 7.93 2.78
N TRP A 430 -23.97 7.63 1.94
CA TRP A 430 -22.65 8.24 2.03
C TRP A 430 -22.70 9.73 1.69
N GLU A 431 -23.40 10.11 0.62
CA GLU A 431 -23.59 11.52 0.24
C GLU A 431 -24.37 12.27 1.33
N ARG A 432 -25.39 11.60 1.90
CA ARG A 432 -26.15 12.15 3.02
C ARG A 432 -25.26 12.36 4.26
N TYR A 433 -24.46 11.36 4.62
CA TYR A 433 -23.53 11.43 5.74
C TYR A 433 -22.53 12.58 5.56
N LEU A 434 -21.95 12.74 4.36
CA LEU A 434 -21.05 13.85 4.05
C LEU A 434 -21.74 15.21 4.18
N ALA A 435 -22.94 15.36 3.63
CA ALA A 435 -23.69 16.60 3.69
C ALA A 435 -24.06 16.99 5.13
N GLU A 436 -24.55 16.03 5.93
CA GLU A 436 -24.89 16.25 7.33
C GLU A 436 -23.65 16.58 8.17
N ALA A 437 -22.54 15.84 8.00
CA ALA A 437 -21.29 16.10 8.71
C ALA A 437 -20.70 17.48 8.37
N GLN A 438 -20.71 17.87 7.09
CA GLN A 438 -20.26 19.18 6.65
C GLN A 438 -21.14 20.29 7.23
N GLY A 439 -22.47 20.12 7.21
CA GLY A 439 -23.41 21.08 7.79
C GLY A 439 -23.16 21.32 9.28
N THR A 440 -22.96 20.25 10.06
CA THR A 440 -22.61 20.36 11.49
C THR A 440 -21.29 21.07 11.72
N TYR A 441 -20.25 20.77 10.92
CA TYR A 441 -18.96 21.46 11.01
C TYR A 441 -19.10 22.97 10.76
N GLU A 442 -19.85 23.36 9.73
CA GLU A 442 -20.07 24.76 9.38
C GLU A 442 -20.88 25.51 10.45
N GLU A 443 -21.85 24.85 11.07
CA GLU A 443 -22.61 25.38 12.20
C GLU A 443 -21.72 25.65 13.40
N LEU A 444 -20.94 24.65 13.85
CA LEU A 444 -20.01 24.80 14.98
C LEU A 444 -18.95 25.88 14.70
N GLN A 445 -18.43 25.97 13.47
CA GLN A 445 -17.53 27.05 13.06
C GLN A 445 -18.19 28.43 13.17
N ARG A 446 -19.44 28.57 12.72
CA ARG A 446 -20.18 29.84 12.79
C ARG A 446 -20.46 30.23 14.24
N GLU A 447 -20.87 29.29 15.08
CA GLU A 447 -21.12 29.51 16.51
C GLU A 447 -19.85 29.92 17.25
N MET A 448 -18.75 29.19 17.05
CA MET A 448 -17.46 29.53 17.65
C MET A 448 -16.98 30.93 17.22
N LYS A 449 -17.07 31.26 15.93
CA LYS A 449 -16.69 32.58 15.42
C LYS A 449 -17.56 33.68 16.04
N LYS A 450 -18.87 33.46 16.12
CA LYS A 450 -19.80 34.42 16.75
C LYS A 450 -19.45 34.64 18.22
N SER A 451 -19.27 33.56 18.98
CA SER A 451 -18.90 33.65 20.40
C SER A 451 -17.57 34.39 20.61
N LEU A 452 -16.56 34.15 19.77
CA LEU A 452 -15.29 34.88 19.81
C LEU A 452 -15.44 36.37 19.45
N MET A 453 -16.28 36.70 18.46
CA MET A 453 -16.58 38.08 18.09
C MET A 453 -17.28 38.80 19.23
N ASP A 454 -18.26 38.16 19.86
CA ASP A 454 -18.99 38.72 20.99
C ASP A 454 -18.04 38.98 22.17
N LEU A 455 -17.20 38.01 22.55
CA LEU A 455 -16.19 38.18 23.60
C LEU A 455 -15.15 39.26 23.29
N ALA A 456 -14.71 39.36 22.03
CA ALA A 456 -13.76 40.40 21.62
C ALA A 456 -14.39 41.80 21.68
N ASN A 457 -15.65 41.93 21.25
CA ASN A 457 -16.41 43.18 21.34
C ASN A 457 -16.59 43.59 22.81
N ASP A 458 -16.98 42.66 23.68
CA ASP A 458 -17.15 42.90 25.11
C ASP A 458 -15.83 43.38 25.75
N ALA A 459 -14.71 42.73 25.43
CA ALA A 459 -13.39 43.12 25.92
C ALA A 459 -12.98 44.53 25.45
N CYS A 460 -13.22 44.86 24.18
CA CYS A 460 -12.94 46.21 23.65
C CYS A 460 -13.79 47.29 24.32
N GLN A 461 -15.05 47.00 24.62
CA GLN A 461 -15.93 47.92 25.34
C GLN A 461 -15.42 48.21 26.76
N LEU A 462 -14.90 47.20 27.46
CA LEU A 462 -14.33 47.36 28.81
C LEU A 462 -13.11 48.29 28.83
N LEU A 463 -12.19 48.15 27.86
CA LEU A 463 -11.01 49.02 27.71
C LEU A 463 -11.36 50.47 27.38
N SER A 464 -12.43 50.67 26.61
CA SER A 464 -12.93 52.02 26.28
C SER A 464 -13.52 52.74 27.49
N GLY A 465 -14.04 51.98 28.47
CA GLY A 465 -14.54 52.50 29.74
C GLY A 465 -13.45 52.92 30.74
N GLU A 466 -12.29 52.27 30.74
CA GLU A 466 -11.17 52.62 31.64
C GLU A 466 -10.41 53.88 31.19
N SER A 467 -10.42 54.21 29.90
CA SER A 467 -9.76 55.42 29.36
C SER A 467 -10.49 56.73 29.73
N GLY A 468 -11.69 56.65 30.33
CA GLY A 468 -12.47 57.79 30.79
C GLY A 468 -12.24 58.20 32.26
N LEU A 469 -11.35 57.51 32.99
CA LEU A 469 -11.14 57.70 34.44
C LEU A 469 -9.79 58.34 34.83
N THR A 470 -9.01 58.82 33.87
CA THR A 470 -7.88 59.73 34.13
C THR A 470 -8.15 61.10 33.55
N LEU A 471 -8.79 61.95 34.36
CA LEU A 471 -8.63 63.41 34.35
C LEU A 471 -8.79 63.93 35.78
#